data_AF-B7QMC5-F1
#
_entry.id   AF-B7QMC5-F1
#
_cell.length_a   1.000
_cell.length_b   1.000
_cell.length_c   1.000
_cell.angle_alpha   90.00
_cell.angle_beta   90.00
_cell.angle_gamma   90.00
#
_symmetry.space_group_name_H-M   'P 1'
#
loop_
_entity.id
_entity.type
_entity.pdbx_description
1 polymer ?
#
loop_
_entity_poly.entity_id
_entity_poly.type
_entity_poly.pdbx_seq_one_letter_code
_entity_poly.pdbx_strand_id
1 'polypeptide(L)'
;MGAPRSRAALGFLPLLLAVLMGSRVLAKNGVDLFVSSTLRTWANVSRMVVDKDTGKNDPNYHSYTEVELVCRSDKDAHYNLAQAGFVSKPGSDLADSLGYDDDVLFVVFAKSENETIDRPGNESALCLFPLEAPVSITDLFCGLEVNTPLEGSKPITAKSALSYTDTQLTSVAATTIYNFTAVFLGTNRGHLKKVLLESATSGYEVDDIAVDEGNPVLRDMLFDASKDRIYVMTDYMFKSASVPIIKLKLE
;
A
#
# COMPACT_ATOMS: atom_id res chain seq x y z
N MET A 1 -45.02 8.72 17.83
CA MET A 1 -43.60 9.12 17.78
C MET A 1 -42.79 7.89 17.40
N GLY A 2 -42.50 7.70 16.11
CA GLY A 2 -41.57 6.69 15.63
C GLY A 2 -40.49 7.41 14.85
N ALA A 3 -39.29 7.53 15.40
CA ALA A 3 -38.16 8.12 14.70
C ALA A 3 -37.76 7.22 13.52
N PRO A 4 -37.45 7.78 12.34
CA PRO A 4 -36.91 6.98 11.25
C PRO A 4 -35.48 6.57 11.61
N ARG A 5 -35.23 5.26 11.75
CA ARG A 5 -33.87 4.72 11.78
C ARG A 5 -33.26 4.90 10.38
N SER A 6 -32.53 5.99 10.21
CA SER A 6 -31.76 6.28 8.99
C SER A 6 -30.74 5.15 8.75
N ARG A 7 -30.89 4.45 7.62
CA ARG A 7 -29.91 3.48 7.10
C ARG A 7 -28.58 4.12 6.68
N ALA A 8 -28.48 5.46 6.69
CA ALA A 8 -27.27 6.17 6.26
C ALA A 8 -26.05 5.86 7.14
N ALA A 9 -26.22 5.54 8.43
CA ALA A 9 -25.10 5.35 9.36
C ALA A 9 -24.22 4.10 9.10
N LEU A 10 -24.69 3.13 8.30
CA LEU A 10 -23.95 1.88 8.05
C LEU A 10 -22.97 1.98 6.88
N GLY A 11 -23.15 2.92 5.95
CA GLY A 11 -22.22 3.13 4.83
C GLY A 11 -20.87 3.76 5.26
N PHE A 12 -20.82 4.34 6.45
CA PHE A 12 -19.65 5.07 6.96
C PHE A 12 -18.62 4.17 7.65
N LEU A 13 -19.02 2.99 8.14
CA LEU A 13 -18.16 2.17 8.99
C LEU A 13 -16.89 1.66 8.27
N PRO A 14 -16.95 1.20 7.01
CA PRO A 14 -15.76 0.74 6.29
C PRO A 14 -14.75 1.85 6.00
N LEU A 15 -15.22 3.05 5.60
CA LEU A 15 -14.35 4.20 5.39
C LEU A 15 -13.76 4.71 6.71
N LEU A 16 -14.55 4.77 7.78
CA LEU A 16 -14.05 5.15 9.10
C LEU A 16 -12.98 4.18 9.61
N LEU A 17 -13.17 2.87 9.40
CA LEU A 17 -12.17 1.85 9.71
C LEU A 17 -10.90 2.03 8.86
N ALA A 18 -11.03 2.31 7.56
CA ALA A 18 -9.88 2.57 6.69
C ALA A 18 -9.10 3.83 7.10
N VAL A 19 -9.79 4.90 7.51
CA VAL A 19 -9.17 6.13 7.99
C VAL A 19 -8.50 5.94 9.36
N LEU A 20 -9.11 5.18 10.27
CA LEU A 20 -8.60 5.01 11.63
C LEU A 20 -7.54 3.90 11.76
N MET A 21 -7.65 2.83 10.97
CA MET A 21 -6.83 1.62 11.09
C MET A 21 -5.98 1.33 9.85
N GLY A 22 -6.31 1.93 8.71
CA GLY A 22 -5.54 1.80 7.48
C GLY A 22 -4.33 2.72 7.43
N SER A 23 -3.50 2.47 6.42
CA SER A 23 -2.37 3.31 6.04
C SER A 23 -2.85 4.27 4.96
N ARG A 24 -2.79 5.58 5.21
CA ARG A 24 -3.02 6.59 4.16
C ARG A 24 -1.83 6.58 3.22
N VAL A 25 -2.08 6.36 1.94
CA VAL A 25 -1.03 6.17 0.94
C VAL A 25 -0.92 7.36 -0.01
N LEU A 26 -2.05 7.96 -0.37
CA LEU A 26 -2.10 9.11 -1.28
C LEU A 26 -3.15 10.10 -0.81
N ALA A 27 -2.83 11.39 -0.97
CA ALA A 27 -3.75 12.51 -0.79
C ALA A 27 -3.48 13.54 -1.90
N LYS A 28 -4.21 13.47 -3.01
CA LYS A 28 -3.95 14.30 -4.18
C LYS A 28 -5.22 14.57 -4.97
N ASN A 29 -5.42 15.83 -5.38
CA ASN A 29 -6.50 16.26 -6.27
C ASN A 29 -7.90 15.82 -5.81
N GLY A 30 -8.18 15.90 -4.50
CA GLY A 30 -9.48 15.49 -3.95
C GLY A 30 -9.63 13.99 -3.69
N VAL A 31 -8.65 13.18 -4.10
CA VAL A 31 -8.61 11.73 -3.90
C VAL A 31 -7.74 11.39 -2.69
N ASP A 32 -8.31 10.64 -1.74
CA ASP A 32 -7.60 9.96 -0.68
C ASP A 32 -7.60 8.44 -0.91
N LEU A 33 -6.42 7.84 -0.81
CA LEU A 33 -6.23 6.40 -0.96
C LEU A 33 -5.68 5.82 0.34
N PHE A 34 -6.34 4.78 0.83
CA PHE A 34 -5.92 4.04 2.01
C PHE A 34 -5.72 2.57 1.66
N VAL A 35 -4.81 1.93 2.37
CA VAL A 35 -4.64 0.48 2.36
C VAL A 35 -4.91 -0.05 3.76
N SER A 36 -5.81 -1.02 3.89
CA SER A 36 -6.20 -1.58 5.18
C SER A 36 -6.40 -3.09 5.10
N SER A 37 -6.23 -3.77 6.23
CA SER A 37 -6.57 -5.19 6.38
C SER A 37 -7.64 -5.34 7.44
N THR A 38 -8.66 -6.13 7.16
CA THR A 38 -9.74 -6.44 8.12
C THR A 38 -10.06 -7.93 8.11
N LEU A 39 -10.25 -8.51 9.29
CA LEU A 39 -10.82 -9.85 9.43
C LEU A 39 -12.28 -9.90 8.95
N ARG A 40 -12.56 -10.69 7.91
CA ARG A 40 -13.92 -11.03 7.48
C ARG A 40 -14.16 -12.52 7.62
N THR A 41 -15.29 -12.92 8.18
CA THR A 41 -15.81 -14.31 8.22
C THR A 41 -14.77 -15.38 7.83
N TRP A 42 -13.82 -15.65 8.74
CA TRP A 42 -12.79 -16.69 8.66
C TRP A 42 -11.53 -16.42 7.80
N ALA A 43 -11.32 -15.22 7.26
CA ALA A 43 -10.10 -14.84 6.53
C ALA A 43 -9.76 -13.35 6.66
N ASN A 44 -8.46 -13.03 6.70
CA ASN A 44 -8.00 -11.64 6.61
C ASN A 44 -8.05 -11.15 5.15
N VAL A 45 -8.63 -9.97 4.94
CA VAL A 45 -8.78 -9.37 3.61
C VAL A 45 -8.10 -8.01 3.58
N SER A 46 -7.15 -7.85 2.65
CA SER A 46 -6.51 -6.57 2.37
C SER A 46 -7.28 -5.80 1.31
N ARG A 47 -7.41 -4.48 1.49
CA ARG A 47 -8.18 -3.61 0.60
C ARG A 47 -7.44 -2.33 0.30
N MET A 48 -7.59 -1.90 -0.95
CA MET A 48 -7.43 -0.51 -1.33
C MET A 48 -8.78 0.18 -1.20
N VAL A 49 -8.78 1.31 -0.51
CA VAL A 49 -9.94 2.15 -0.30
C VAL A 49 -9.66 3.48 -0.97
N VAL A 50 -10.54 3.87 -1.90
CA VAL A 50 -10.43 5.13 -2.62
C VAL A 50 -11.63 5.99 -2.28
N ASP A 51 -11.36 7.19 -1.78
CA ASP A 51 -12.34 8.24 -1.51
C ASP A 51 -12.04 9.41 -2.46
N LYS A 52 -12.97 9.74 -3.36
CA LYS A 52 -12.72 10.68 -4.47
C LYS A 52 -13.27 12.09 -4.24
N ASP A 53 -13.89 12.37 -3.10
CA ASP A 53 -14.48 13.67 -2.87
C ASP A 53 -14.25 14.18 -1.45
N THR A 54 -12.97 14.34 -1.10
CA THR A 54 -12.54 15.03 0.13
C THR A 54 -12.93 16.52 0.16
N GLY A 55 -13.68 17.02 -0.84
CA GLY A 55 -13.90 18.43 -1.12
C GLY A 55 -15.33 18.82 -1.54
N LYS A 56 -16.31 18.57 -0.65
CA LYS A 56 -17.58 19.31 -0.49
C LYS A 56 -18.87 18.84 -1.22
N ASN A 57 -18.91 17.82 -2.09
CA ASN A 57 -20.15 17.51 -2.83
C ASN A 57 -20.71 16.08 -2.69
N ASP A 58 -20.14 15.22 -1.85
CA ASP A 58 -20.66 13.87 -1.59
C ASP A 58 -20.92 13.60 -0.10
N PRO A 59 -21.98 14.18 0.51
CA PRO A 59 -22.30 13.96 1.92
C PRO A 59 -22.68 12.51 2.27
N ASN A 60 -22.95 11.69 1.24
CA ASN A 60 -23.42 10.31 1.39
C ASN A 60 -22.36 9.27 0.96
N TYR A 61 -21.14 9.70 0.61
CA TYR A 61 -20.00 8.83 0.30
C TYR A 61 -20.27 7.85 -0.86
N HIS A 62 -21.04 8.26 -1.86
CA HIS A 62 -21.34 7.43 -3.04
C HIS A 62 -20.14 7.23 -3.98
N SER A 63 -19.12 8.09 -3.87
CA SER A 63 -17.86 8.00 -4.62
C SER A 63 -16.84 7.04 -4.00
N TYR A 64 -17.14 6.49 -2.83
CA TYR A 64 -16.34 5.51 -2.12
C TYR A 64 -16.25 4.18 -2.88
N THR A 65 -15.04 3.63 -3.01
CA THR A 65 -14.82 2.30 -3.60
C THR A 65 -13.81 1.50 -2.77
N GLU A 66 -14.16 0.25 -2.46
CA GLU A 66 -13.22 -0.75 -1.93
C GLU A 66 -12.84 -1.74 -3.02
N VAL A 67 -11.56 -2.05 -3.10
CA VAL A 67 -11.04 -3.09 -3.99
C VAL A 67 -10.17 -4.03 -3.19
N GLU A 68 -10.47 -5.33 -3.25
CA GLU A 68 -9.66 -6.36 -2.60
C GLU A 68 -8.31 -6.51 -3.31
N LEU A 69 -7.24 -6.52 -2.52
CA LEU A 69 -5.86 -6.72 -2.97
C LEU A 69 -5.37 -8.10 -2.54
N VAL A 70 -4.81 -8.85 -3.47
CA VAL A 70 -4.23 -10.17 -3.22
C VAL A 70 -2.77 -10.16 -3.66
N CYS A 71 -1.87 -10.56 -2.76
CA CYS A 71 -0.45 -10.67 -3.02
C CYS A 71 0.00 -12.14 -2.89
N ARG A 72 0.54 -12.71 -3.97
CA ARG A 72 1.03 -14.09 -4.01
C ARG A 72 2.49 -14.19 -4.42
N SER A 73 3.24 -15.11 -3.81
CA SER A 73 4.57 -15.50 -4.27
C SER A 73 4.49 -16.43 -5.48
N ASP A 74 5.59 -16.54 -6.24
CA ASP A 74 5.77 -17.59 -7.25
C ASP A 74 5.69 -19.02 -6.69
N LYS A 75 5.92 -19.20 -5.38
CA LYS A 75 5.73 -20.48 -4.67
C LYS A 75 4.32 -20.66 -4.11
N ASP A 76 3.35 -19.87 -4.58
CA ASP A 76 1.95 -19.84 -4.13
C ASP A 76 1.75 -19.50 -2.65
N ALA A 77 2.74 -18.84 -2.03
CA ALA A 77 2.58 -18.28 -0.69
C ALA A 77 1.62 -17.08 -0.74
N HIS A 78 0.61 -17.07 0.13
CA HIS A 78 -0.40 -16.02 0.20
C HIS A 78 -0.08 -15.01 1.31
N TYR A 79 0.10 -13.74 0.95
CA TYR A 79 0.33 -12.64 1.90
C TYR A 79 -0.95 -11.82 2.02
N ASN A 80 -1.64 -11.97 3.15
CA ASN A 80 -3.01 -11.53 3.35
C ASN A 80 -3.15 -10.24 4.16
N LEU A 81 -2.07 -9.74 4.76
CA LEU A 81 -2.10 -8.56 5.63
C LEU A 81 -1.27 -7.42 5.05
N ALA A 82 -1.89 -6.47 4.37
CA ALA A 82 -1.25 -5.23 3.97
C ALA A 82 -0.81 -4.43 5.21
N GLN A 83 0.49 -4.08 5.24
CA GLN A 83 1.13 -3.36 6.33
C GLN A 83 1.27 -1.87 6.02
N ALA A 84 1.65 -1.53 4.79
CA ALA A 84 1.81 -0.16 4.32
C ALA A 84 1.73 -0.13 2.78
N GLY A 85 1.48 1.06 2.24
CA GLY A 85 1.53 1.29 0.81
C GLY A 85 2.17 2.63 0.48
N PHE A 86 2.61 2.79 -0.77
CA PHE A 86 3.17 4.01 -1.33
C PHE A 86 2.77 4.14 -2.80
N VAL A 87 2.45 5.34 -3.28
CA VAL A 87 2.18 5.59 -4.70
C VAL A 87 3.35 6.34 -5.32
N SER A 88 3.88 5.81 -6.43
CA SER A 88 4.90 6.47 -7.25
C SER A 88 4.76 6.06 -8.70
N LYS A 89 5.29 6.87 -9.61
CA LYS A 89 5.55 6.43 -10.98
C LYS A 89 6.67 5.39 -11.02
N PRO A 90 6.59 4.39 -11.89
CA PRO A 90 7.68 3.46 -12.15
C PRO A 90 8.78 4.13 -12.98
N GLY A 91 10.01 3.60 -12.89
CA GLY A 91 11.04 3.81 -13.91
C GLY A 91 10.71 3.06 -15.21
N SER A 92 11.41 3.37 -16.30
CA SER A 92 11.14 2.80 -17.63
C SER A 92 11.17 1.27 -17.64
N ASP A 93 12.13 0.65 -16.95
CA ASP A 93 12.31 -0.80 -16.99
C ASP A 93 11.11 -1.53 -16.33
N LEU A 94 10.66 -0.98 -15.21
CA LEU A 94 9.47 -1.46 -14.52
C LEU A 94 8.20 -1.14 -15.32
N ALA A 95 8.13 0.03 -15.95
CA ALA A 95 7.00 0.44 -16.78
C ALA A 95 6.80 -0.50 -17.97
N ASP A 96 7.89 -0.85 -18.66
CA ASP A 96 7.90 -1.81 -19.77
C ASP A 96 7.45 -3.21 -19.31
N SER A 97 7.94 -3.65 -18.15
CA SER A 97 7.51 -4.92 -17.56
C SER A 97 6.03 -4.93 -17.18
N LEU A 98 5.49 -3.80 -16.70
CA LEU A 98 4.09 -3.69 -16.33
C LEU A 98 3.19 -3.45 -17.56
N GLY A 99 3.75 -2.97 -18.67
CA GLY A 99 2.98 -2.39 -19.77
C GLY A 99 2.23 -1.12 -19.36
N TYR A 100 2.73 -0.41 -18.34
CA TYR A 100 2.05 0.70 -17.67
C TYR A 100 3.06 1.71 -17.10
N ASP A 101 2.91 2.99 -17.42
CA ASP A 101 3.89 4.04 -17.11
C ASP A 101 3.36 5.16 -16.18
N ASP A 102 2.13 5.01 -15.66
CA ASP A 102 1.56 5.96 -14.71
C ASP A 102 1.69 5.48 -13.25
N ASP A 103 0.94 6.08 -12.33
CA ASP A 103 1.03 5.80 -10.90
C ASP A 103 0.82 4.30 -10.57
N VAL A 104 1.76 3.72 -9.84
CA VAL A 104 1.73 2.35 -9.32
C VAL A 104 1.63 2.40 -7.80
N LEU A 105 0.73 1.59 -7.25
CA LEU A 105 0.61 1.36 -5.82
C LEU A 105 1.54 0.21 -5.40
N PHE A 106 2.56 0.55 -4.63
CA PHE A 106 3.48 -0.37 -3.98
C PHE A 106 2.90 -0.73 -2.62
N VAL A 107 2.75 -2.02 -2.30
CA VAL A 107 2.19 -2.47 -1.02
C VAL A 107 3.07 -3.55 -0.43
N VAL A 108 3.42 -3.37 0.85
CA VAL A 108 4.06 -4.41 1.64
C VAL A 108 3.00 -5.22 2.37
N PHE A 109 3.04 -6.52 2.20
CA PHE A 109 2.16 -7.47 2.88
C PHE A 109 2.97 -8.34 3.83
N ALA A 110 2.36 -8.68 4.95
CA ALA A 110 2.78 -9.77 5.81
C ALA A 110 1.88 -10.98 5.58
N LYS A 111 2.44 -12.17 5.79
CA LYS A 111 1.65 -13.38 6.00
C LYS A 111 1.21 -13.40 7.45
N SER A 112 -0.07 -13.59 7.71
CA SER A 112 -0.59 -13.71 9.07
C SER A 112 0.03 -14.90 9.82
N GLU A 113 0.33 -14.74 11.11
CA GLU A 113 0.74 -15.88 11.97
C GLU A 113 -0.32 -16.98 12.00
N ASN A 114 -1.59 -16.58 11.90
CA ASN A 114 -2.76 -17.44 11.81
C ASN A 114 -3.82 -16.76 10.93
N GLU A 115 -4.44 -17.50 10.00
CA GLU A 115 -5.42 -16.99 9.03
C GLU A 115 -6.66 -16.34 9.67
N THR A 116 -6.87 -16.59 10.97
CA THR A 116 -8.02 -16.11 11.76
C THR A 116 -7.72 -14.85 12.60
N ILE A 117 -6.48 -14.34 12.59
CA ILE A 117 -6.06 -13.18 13.38
C ILE A 117 -5.32 -12.19 12.50
N ASP A 118 -5.58 -10.90 12.69
CA ASP A 118 -4.88 -9.78 12.05
C ASP A 118 -3.48 -9.54 12.69
N ARG A 119 -2.70 -10.61 12.90
CA ARG A 119 -1.34 -10.53 13.45
C ARG A 119 -0.31 -10.89 12.38
N PRO A 120 0.56 -9.95 11.97
CA PRO A 120 1.59 -10.22 10.97
C PRO A 120 2.65 -11.16 11.53
N GLY A 121 3.04 -12.16 10.73
CA GLY A 121 4.17 -13.05 11.00
C GLY A 121 5.49 -12.51 10.42
N ASN A 122 6.50 -13.38 10.40
CA ASN A 122 7.86 -13.03 9.94
C ASN A 122 8.06 -13.14 8.42
N GLU A 123 7.09 -13.68 7.69
CA GLU A 123 7.14 -13.73 6.22
C GLU A 123 6.41 -12.51 5.65
N SER A 124 7.01 -11.86 4.66
CA SER A 124 6.43 -10.69 4.02
C SER A 124 6.80 -10.59 2.54
N ALA A 125 6.10 -9.73 1.80
CA ALA A 125 6.33 -9.52 0.38
C ALA A 125 6.00 -8.08 -0.04
N LEU A 126 6.64 -7.65 -1.13
CA LEU A 126 6.31 -6.43 -1.86
C LEU A 126 5.52 -6.82 -3.12
N CYS A 127 4.33 -6.26 -3.26
CA CYS A 127 3.49 -6.40 -4.45
C CYS A 127 3.19 -5.04 -5.07
N LEU A 128 3.00 -5.03 -6.40
CA LEU A 128 2.75 -3.83 -7.19
C LEU A 128 1.39 -3.92 -7.86
N PHE A 129 0.63 -2.83 -7.79
CA PHE A 129 -0.67 -2.70 -8.42
C PHE A 129 -0.67 -1.45 -9.28
N PRO A 130 -0.62 -1.59 -10.63
CA PRO A 130 -0.87 -0.47 -11.53
C PRO A 130 -2.21 0.18 -11.16
N LEU A 131 -2.20 1.48 -10.87
CA LEU A 131 -3.43 2.23 -10.67
C LEU A 131 -3.98 2.61 -12.03
N GLU A 132 -4.36 1.59 -12.81
CA GLU A 132 -4.91 1.82 -14.13
C GLU A 132 -6.10 2.79 -14.01
N ALA A 133 -6.20 3.72 -14.96
CA ALA A 133 -7.35 4.61 -15.08
C ALA A 133 -8.69 3.96 -15.54
N PRO A 134 -8.87 2.66 -15.91
CA PRO A 134 -10.16 2.12 -16.28
C PRO A 134 -10.92 1.61 -15.05
N VAL A 135 -10.92 2.39 -13.98
CA VAL A 135 -12.21 2.83 -13.47
C VAL A 135 -12.40 4.19 -14.10
N SER A 136 -13.06 4.28 -15.26
CA SER A 136 -13.45 5.58 -15.83
C SER A 136 -14.20 6.36 -14.74
N ILE A 137 -13.48 7.26 -14.07
CA ILE A 137 -14.04 8.20 -13.09
C ILE A 137 -14.70 9.36 -13.83
N THR A 138 -15.12 9.13 -15.08
CA THR A 138 -15.80 10.16 -15.86
C THR A 138 -17.11 9.68 -16.48
N ASP A 139 -17.40 8.37 -16.66
CA ASP A 139 -18.58 8.03 -17.48
C ASP A 139 -19.45 6.81 -17.12
N LEU A 140 -19.42 6.21 -15.90
CA LEU A 140 -20.57 5.35 -15.52
C LEU A 140 -20.82 5.02 -14.04
N PHE A 141 -20.37 5.79 -13.05
CA PHE A 141 -20.85 5.59 -11.67
C PHE A 141 -20.96 6.91 -10.90
N CYS A 142 -21.84 7.79 -11.36
CA CYS A 142 -22.52 8.71 -10.45
C CYS A 142 -23.70 7.94 -9.88
N GLY A 143 -23.49 7.31 -8.72
CA GLY A 143 -24.45 6.41 -8.06
C GLY A 143 -25.90 6.84 -8.23
N LEU A 144 -26.60 6.19 -9.18
CA LEU A 144 -28.05 6.13 -9.14
C LEU A 144 -28.41 5.16 -8.02
N GLU A 145 -29.47 5.51 -7.32
CA GLU A 145 -30.00 4.94 -6.08
C GLU A 145 -30.39 3.46 -6.20
N VAL A 146 -29.41 2.58 -6.46
CA VAL A 146 -29.53 1.13 -6.50
C VAL A 146 -28.18 0.51 -6.10
N ASN A 147 -28.02 0.27 -4.80
CA ASN A 147 -27.06 -0.65 -4.18
C ASN A 147 -25.57 -0.29 -4.25
N THR A 148 -25.16 0.66 -3.40
CA THR A 148 -23.82 0.67 -2.79
C THR A 148 -23.63 -0.52 -1.82
N PRO A 149 -22.44 -1.13 -1.68
CA PRO A 149 -21.34 -1.27 -2.65
C PRO A 149 -21.43 -2.62 -3.38
N LEU A 150 -20.70 -2.76 -4.49
CA LEU A 150 -20.51 -4.02 -5.23
C LEU A 150 -19.73 -5.04 -4.37
N GLU A 151 -20.40 -5.64 -3.39
CA GLU A 151 -19.91 -6.82 -2.66
C GLU A 151 -19.87 -7.99 -3.66
N GLY A 152 -18.72 -8.15 -4.33
CA GLY A 152 -18.53 -9.13 -5.40
C GLY A 152 -17.54 -8.73 -6.52
N SER A 153 -16.81 -7.61 -6.40
CA SER A 153 -15.74 -7.29 -7.34
C SER A 153 -14.61 -8.33 -7.24
N LYS A 154 -14.12 -8.79 -8.40
CA LYS A 154 -12.99 -9.72 -8.49
C LYS A 154 -11.76 -9.07 -7.85
N PRO A 155 -11.03 -9.76 -6.96
CA PRO A 155 -9.84 -9.19 -6.34
C PRO A 155 -8.77 -8.87 -7.37
N ILE A 156 -8.06 -7.76 -7.18
CA ILE A 156 -6.85 -7.46 -7.94
C ILE A 156 -5.73 -8.32 -7.36
N THR A 157 -5.23 -9.27 -8.16
CA THR A 157 -4.15 -10.17 -7.75
C THR A 157 -2.85 -9.72 -8.39
N ALA A 158 -1.84 -9.50 -7.55
CA ALA A 158 -0.46 -9.25 -7.97
C ALA A 158 0.45 -10.40 -7.51
N LYS A 159 1.46 -10.67 -8.33
CA LYS A 159 2.60 -11.49 -7.92
C LYS A 159 3.59 -10.61 -7.15
N SER A 160 4.29 -11.19 -6.19
CA SER A 160 5.32 -10.47 -5.44
C SER A 160 6.52 -10.18 -6.33
N ALA A 161 7.01 -8.94 -6.28
CA ALA A 161 8.30 -8.59 -6.87
C ALA A 161 9.47 -9.01 -5.97
N LEU A 162 9.22 -9.05 -4.65
CA LEU A 162 10.18 -9.49 -3.66
C LEU A 162 9.46 -10.16 -2.49
N SER A 163 10.06 -11.21 -1.93
CA SER A 163 9.52 -11.96 -0.81
C SER A 163 10.63 -12.25 0.21
N TYR A 164 10.31 -12.08 1.49
CA TYR A 164 11.19 -12.39 2.62
C TYR A 164 10.54 -13.50 3.47
N THR A 165 11.35 -14.48 3.87
CA THR A 165 10.89 -15.62 4.69
C THR A 165 11.10 -15.43 6.19
N ASP A 166 11.94 -14.47 6.57
CA ASP A 166 12.39 -14.26 7.96
C ASP A 166 12.42 -12.79 8.37
N THR A 167 11.90 -11.91 7.51
CA THR A 167 11.85 -10.47 7.72
C THR A 167 10.41 -9.98 7.55
N GLN A 168 9.88 -9.33 8.58
CA GLN A 168 8.60 -8.65 8.51
C GLN A 168 8.81 -7.20 8.06
N LEU A 169 8.29 -6.87 6.89
CA LEU A 169 8.25 -5.49 6.38
C LEU A 169 7.13 -4.70 7.05
N THR A 170 7.40 -3.43 7.37
CA THR A 170 6.48 -2.53 8.09
C THR A 170 6.14 -1.27 7.30
N SER A 171 7.00 -0.85 6.37
CA SER A 171 6.82 0.37 5.59
C SER A 171 7.42 0.25 4.18
N VAL A 172 6.95 1.10 3.27
CA VAL A 172 7.43 1.16 1.89
C VAL A 172 7.45 2.60 1.39
N ALA A 173 8.47 2.95 0.61
CA ALA A 173 8.53 4.17 -0.19
C ALA A 173 9.25 3.86 -1.50
N ALA A 174 8.82 4.48 -2.59
CA ALA A 174 9.38 4.22 -3.91
C ALA A 174 9.71 5.52 -4.63
N THR A 175 10.77 5.49 -5.43
CA THR A 175 11.13 6.59 -6.33
C THR A 175 11.84 6.05 -7.57
N THR A 176 11.75 6.81 -8.65
CA THR A 176 12.51 6.53 -9.87
C THR A 176 13.92 7.09 -9.74
N ILE A 177 14.92 6.29 -10.14
CA ILE A 177 16.32 6.71 -10.28
C ILE A 177 16.77 6.31 -11.68
N TYR A 178 16.97 7.30 -12.56
CA TYR A 178 17.18 7.08 -13.99
C TYR A 178 16.04 6.21 -14.58
N ASN A 179 16.37 4.98 -15.00
CA ASN A 179 15.45 4.02 -15.60
C ASN A 179 14.89 3.01 -14.58
N PHE A 180 15.51 2.95 -13.39
CA PHE A 180 15.17 1.98 -12.36
C PHE A 180 14.14 2.52 -11.39
N THR A 181 13.41 1.60 -10.76
CA THR A 181 12.55 1.92 -9.61
C THR A 181 13.26 1.48 -8.34
N ALA A 182 13.66 2.45 -7.53
CA ALA A 182 14.21 2.20 -6.21
C ALA A 182 13.11 2.16 -5.16
N VAL A 183 13.11 1.13 -4.34
CA VAL A 183 12.16 0.92 -3.25
C VAL A 183 12.90 0.81 -1.93
N PHE A 184 12.42 1.55 -0.94
CA PHE A 184 12.90 1.54 0.42
C PHE A 184 11.88 0.78 1.28
N LEU A 185 12.34 -0.24 1.99
CA LEU A 185 11.50 -1.12 2.79
C LEU A 185 11.94 -1.07 4.25
N GLY A 186 11.07 -0.59 5.13
CA GLY A 186 11.31 -0.62 6.56
C GLY A 186 10.97 -1.97 7.17
N THR A 187 11.70 -2.38 8.21
CA THR A 187 11.49 -3.66 8.90
C THR A 187 11.05 -3.47 10.34
N ASN A 188 10.45 -4.52 10.92
CA ASN A 188 10.12 -4.59 12.34
C ASN A 188 11.36 -4.63 13.27
N ARG A 189 12.57 -4.82 12.71
CA ARG A 189 13.83 -4.79 13.47
C ARG A 189 14.57 -3.45 13.35
N GLY A 190 13.97 -2.45 12.71
CA GLY A 190 14.59 -1.13 12.58
C GLY A 190 15.64 -1.02 11.49
N HIS A 191 15.51 -1.85 10.46
CA HIS A 191 16.32 -1.76 9.26
C HIS A 191 15.57 -1.07 8.14
N LEU A 192 16.31 -0.41 7.27
CA LEU A 192 15.85 0.12 6.00
C LEU A 192 16.60 -0.57 4.87
N LYS A 193 15.88 -1.43 4.16
CA LYS A 193 16.39 -2.15 2.99
C LYS A 193 16.20 -1.30 1.74
N LYS A 194 17.20 -1.27 0.87
CA LYS A 194 17.13 -0.66 -0.46
C LYS A 194 17.00 -1.75 -1.49
N VAL A 195 16.02 -1.63 -2.35
CA VAL A 195 15.70 -2.60 -3.38
C VAL A 195 15.63 -1.89 -4.72
N LEU A 196 16.17 -2.52 -5.77
CA LEU A 196 15.92 -2.12 -7.15
C LEU A 196 14.98 -3.13 -7.78
N LEU A 197 13.94 -2.63 -8.44
CA LEU A 197 13.00 -3.46 -9.19
C LEU A 197 13.40 -3.51 -10.65
N GLU A 198 13.45 -4.71 -11.19
CA GLU A 198 13.69 -4.99 -12.61
C GLU A 198 12.38 -5.23 -13.36
N SER A 199 11.38 -5.81 -12.69
CA SER A 199 10.08 -6.14 -13.26
C SER A 199 8.98 -6.16 -12.20
N ALA A 200 7.74 -6.39 -12.62
CA ALA A 200 6.60 -6.56 -11.73
C ALA A 200 6.75 -7.75 -10.76
N THR A 201 7.62 -8.72 -11.08
CA THR A 201 7.80 -9.97 -10.34
C THR A 201 9.27 -10.22 -9.98
N SER A 202 10.14 -9.22 -10.12
CA SER A 202 11.55 -9.38 -9.80
C SER A 202 12.17 -8.06 -9.36
N GLY A 203 12.95 -8.16 -8.29
CA GLY A 203 13.84 -7.13 -7.80
C GLY A 203 14.89 -7.75 -6.89
N TYR A 204 15.90 -6.96 -6.53
CA TYR A 204 16.98 -7.40 -5.66
C TYR A 204 17.32 -6.34 -4.63
N GLU A 205 17.70 -6.82 -3.45
CA GLU A 205 18.21 -5.98 -2.37
C GLU A 205 19.63 -5.51 -2.71
N VAL A 206 19.84 -4.20 -2.62
CA VAL A 206 21.14 -3.57 -2.86
C VAL A 206 21.86 -3.24 -1.56
N ASP A 207 21.10 -2.92 -0.51
CA ASP A 207 21.65 -2.43 0.75
C ASP A 207 20.68 -2.72 1.90
N ASP A 208 21.23 -2.88 3.09
CA ASP A 208 20.48 -3.07 4.33
C ASP A 208 21.12 -2.19 5.41
N ILE A 209 20.38 -1.15 5.81
CA ILE A 209 20.86 -0.13 6.75
C ILE A 209 20.14 -0.31 8.08
N ALA A 210 20.89 -0.60 9.13
CA ALA A 210 20.39 -0.48 10.49
C ALA A 210 20.12 1.01 10.81
N VAL A 211 18.83 1.38 10.87
CA VAL A 211 18.38 2.72 11.24
C VAL A 211 18.30 2.85 12.75
N ASP A 212 17.67 1.87 13.41
CA ASP A 212 17.49 1.82 14.85
C ASP A 212 17.21 0.38 15.30
N GLU A 213 18.28 -0.39 15.48
CA GLU A 213 18.22 -1.82 15.79
C GLU A 213 17.20 -2.17 16.88
N GLY A 214 16.30 -3.11 16.57
CA GLY A 214 15.26 -3.61 17.46
C GLY A 214 13.97 -2.77 17.51
N ASN A 215 13.93 -1.59 16.88
CA ASN A 215 12.77 -0.71 16.88
C ASN A 215 12.11 -0.65 15.51
N PRO A 216 10.83 -1.01 15.35
CA PRO A 216 10.16 -1.02 14.05
C PRO A 216 10.24 0.31 13.31
N VAL A 217 10.48 0.25 12.00
CA VAL A 217 10.34 1.40 11.11
C VAL A 217 8.88 1.72 10.89
N LEU A 218 8.49 2.97 11.14
CA LEU A 218 7.14 3.47 10.95
C LEU A 218 6.75 3.56 9.47
N ARG A 219 5.44 3.50 9.22
CA ARG A 219 4.85 3.53 7.88
C ARG A 219 5.20 4.80 7.10
N ASP A 220 5.31 5.92 7.81
CA ASP A 220 5.60 7.21 7.21
C ASP A 220 7.10 7.35 6.89
N MET A 221 7.40 7.40 5.60
CA MET A 221 8.73 7.73 5.09
C MET A 221 8.61 8.86 4.08
N LEU A 222 9.50 9.85 4.18
CA LEU A 222 9.40 11.08 3.39
C LEU A 222 10.69 11.33 2.62
N PHE A 223 10.56 11.58 1.33
CA PHE A 223 11.67 12.07 0.52
C PHE A 223 11.88 13.57 0.76
N ASP A 224 13.13 14.03 0.69
CA ASP A 224 13.41 15.45 0.52
C ASP A 224 12.95 15.95 -0.86
N ALA A 225 12.91 17.28 -1.03
CA ALA A 225 12.42 17.90 -2.27
C ALA A 225 13.23 17.49 -3.51
N SER A 226 14.53 17.20 -3.35
CA SER A 226 15.40 16.76 -4.45
C SER A 226 15.38 15.24 -4.67
N LYS A 227 14.75 14.46 -3.78
CA LYS A 227 14.79 12.98 -3.78
C LYS A 227 16.22 12.43 -3.71
N ASP A 228 17.09 13.12 -2.97
CA ASP A 228 18.43 12.65 -2.65
C ASP A 228 18.48 11.92 -1.31
N ARG A 229 17.50 12.20 -0.43
CA ARG A 229 17.45 11.67 0.92
C ARG A 229 16.04 11.20 1.27
N ILE A 230 15.97 10.12 2.04
CA ILE A 230 14.73 9.66 2.67
C ILE A 230 14.84 9.79 4.19
N TYR A 231 13.79 10.33 4.79
CA TYR A 231 13.59 10.46 6.23
C TYR A 231 12.69 9.34 6.72
N VAL A 232 13.17 8.66 7.77
CA VAL A 232 12.54 7.46 8.32
C VAL A 232 12.40 7.63 9.83
N MET A 233 11.26 7.21 10.39
CA MET A 233 10.98 7.27 11.83
C MET A 233 10.82 5.86 12.43
N THR A 234 11.12 5.72 13.73
CA THR A 234 10.98 4.46 14.50
C THR A 234 10.18 4.68 15.78
N ASP A 235 9.64 3.60 16.37
CA ASP A 235 8.77 3.65 17.56
C ASP A 235 9.47 4.20 18.82
N TYR A 236 10.78 3.99 18.96
CA TYR A 236 11.55 4.38 20.13
C TYR A 236 12.60 5.41 19.75
N MET A 237 12.40 6.63 20.27
CA MET A 237 13.08 7.87 19.87
C MET A 237 12.51 8.40 18.55
N PHE A 238 12.20 9.71 18.51
CA PHE A 238 12.00 10.46 17.26
C PHE A 238 13.33 10.57 16.49
N LYS A 239 14.01 9.44 16.26
CA LYS A 239 15.21 9.32 15.45
C LYS A 239 14.74 9.38 14.01
N SER A 240 15.10 10.48 13.35
CA SER A 240 15.07 10.54 11.90
C SER A 240 16.41 10.04 11.38
N ALA A 241 16.40 8.95 10.64
CA ALA A 241 17.54 8.62 9.79
C ALA A 241 17.36 9.32 8.45
N SER A 242 18.43 9.94 7.97
CA SER A 242 18.47 10.53 6.64
C SER A 242 19.41 9.70 5.77
N VAL A 243 18.82 8.86 4.92
CA VAL A 243 19.56 7.90 4.11
C VAL A 243 19.76 8.46 2.70
N PRO A 244 21.00 8.53 2.20
CA PRO A 244 21.26 8.97 0.83
C PRO A 244 20.80 7.91 -0.17
N ILE A 245 20.11 8.38 -1.20
CA ILE A 245 19.58 7.57 -2.30
C ILE A 245 20.71 7.22 -3.28
N ILE A 246 21.62 8.17 -3.55
CA ILE A 246 22.74 8.04 -4.49
C ILE A 246 23.98 7.41 -3.82
N LYS A 247 23.81 6.25 -3.18
CA LYS A 247 24.91 5.35 -2.82
C LYS A 247 24.85 4.01 -3.57
N LEU A 248 24.22 4.00 -4.74
CA LEU A 248 24.36 2.92 -5.72
C LEU A 248 25.73 3.06 -6.40
N LYS A 249 26.80 2.80 -5.65
CA LYS A 249 28.13 2.68 -6.22
C LYS A 249 28.19 1.29 -6.84
N LEU A 250 28.04 1.25 -8.17
CA LEU A 250 28.49 0.12 -8.98
C LEU A 250 30.01 0.02 -8.78
N GLU A 251 30.44 -0.83 -7.86
CA GLU A 251 31.80 -1.40 -7.83
C GLU A 251 31.71 -2.90 -8.09
#